data_AF-A0A8S3V4J2-F1
#
_entry.id   AF-A0A8S3V4J2-F1
#
_cell.length_a   1.000
_cell.length_b   1.000
_cell.length_c   1.000
_cell.angle_alpha   90.00
_cell.angle_beta   90.00
_cell.angle_gamma   90.00
#
_symmetry.space_group_name_H-M   'P 1'
#
loop_
_entity.id
_entity.type
_entity.pdbx_description
1 polymer ?
#
loop_
_entity_poly.entity_id
_entity_poly.type
_entity_poly.pdbx_seq_one_letter_code
_entity_poly.pdbx_strand_id
1 'polypeptide(L)'
;MPESSNKPLDNKNHDSADNADNITEAIIANMIAILSSAKSEKDQMTSEGLVECGIWDFAGQKDYYATHQTFFTPHAIYLLVADITEDIEDIHQDENADFDKIGEYIGFWFDSIHCFCTNSLPAKLCPPVIMVCTGIDKVDKVEERKREYEQKFSRIFGEQKKIDHNRGIHYISTKYPDEKRNRQPEKTYLANCNGDELFFEERPTKWINLENALAVLKDMGETVYSWKNTLKLAKENSIEETDMVLFLNYHHKIGNIIFFYDKPDYIILQPNWLVKCFRCLICDDAKLFSSPTGTEIRKLKVKGELSEILLDELFEKHTDLNFGDYKSHILDVMEKFDIIIKPTFSNSETKLYYMPCMIETSSSLTKIKEKCFTSQGHCTSWLVLEFKFLPVAYYNHILFDYIRQYKVCEEEPGIQPFTKEKQLSI
;
A
#
# COMPACT_ATOMS: atom_id res chain seq x y z
N MET A 1 -1.11 58.18 3.04
CA MET A 1 -0.07 57.81 2.07
C MET A 1 1.24 57.61 2.81
N PRO A 2 1.71 56.37 2.88
CA PRO A 2 3.14 56.11 2.95
C PRO A 2 3.58 55.18 1.81
N GLU A 3 4.76 55.46 1.29
CA GLU A 3 5.44 54.71 0.23
C GLU A 3 6.09 53.42 0.77
N SER A 4 6.17 52.47 -0.14
CA SER A 4 6.69 51.10 -0.06
C SER A 4 8.17 51.00 0.28
N SER A 5 8.53 49.98 1.08
CA SER A 5 9.80 49.27 0.91
C SER A 5 9.57 47.76 1.04
N ASN A 6 9.88 47.04 -0.04
CA ASN A 6 9.87 45.58 -0.15
C ASN A 6 10.98 44.96 0.71
N LYS A 7 10.63 43.91 1.46
CA LYS A 7 11.53 42.77 1.74
C LYS A 7 10.79 41.48 1.37
N PRO A 8 11.42 40.51 0.68
CA PRO A 8 10.79 39.23 0.40
C PRO A 8 10.75 38.39 1.68
N LEU A 9 9.59 37.79 1.95
CA LEU A 9 9.44 36.71 2.92
C LEU A 9 9.96 35.42 2.26
N ASP A 10 11.01 34.85 2.83
CA ASP A 10 11.55 33.55 2.47
C ASP A 10 10.52 32.44 2.71
N ASN A 11 10.33 31.62 1.68
CA ASN A 11 9.59 30.36 1.69
C ASN A 11 10.22 29.37 2.68
N LYS A 12 9.47 28.95 3.70
CA LYS A 12 9.79 27.81 4.60
C LYS A 12 8.87 26.62 4.34
N ASN A 13 8.71 26.22 3.08
CA ASN A 13 7.82 25.12 2.68
C ASN A 13 8.56 23.93 2.06
N HIS A 14 9.84 23.71 2.39
CA HIS A 14 10.61 22.58 1.85
C HIS A 14 11.07 21.55 2.91
N ASP A 15 10.89 21.82 4.22
CA ASP A 15 11.56 21.06 5.28
C ASP A 15 10.71 19.92 5.91
N SER A 16 9.39 19.83 5.65
CA SER A 16 8.51 18.86 6.35
C SER A 16 8.42 17.48 5.69
N ALA A 17 8.32 17.42 4.35
CA ALA A 17 8.34 16.15 3.61
C ALA A 17 9.71 15.45 3.71
N ASP A 18 10.79 16.24 3.64
CA ASP A 18 12.15 15.75 3.79
C ASP A 18 12.37 15.08 5.17
N ASN A 19 11.69 15.52 6.22
CA ASN A 19 11.93 14.99 7.58
C ASN A 19 11.29 13.61 7.83
N ALA A 20 10.11 13.33 7.24
CA ALA A 20 9.47 12.02 7.32
C ALA A 20 10.21 10.99 6.45
N ASP A 21 10.60 11.38 5.23
CA ASP A 21 11.42 10.56 4.34
C ASP A 21 12.78 10.25 4.98
N ASN A 22 13.41 11.22 5.65
CA ASN A 22 14.67 11.02 6.37
C ASN A 22 14.55 10.03 7.55
N ILE A 23 13.42 9.98 8.25
CA ILE A 23 13.21 9.03 9.37
C ILE A 23 13.04 7.61 8.83
N THR A 24 12.26 7.44 7.76
CA THR A 24 12.05 6.14 7.11
C THR A 24 13.32 5.62 6.46
N GLU A 25 14.06 6.48 5.76
CA GLU A 25 15.39 6.15 5.22
C GLU A 25 16.37 5.78 6.33
N ALA A 26 16.37 6.48 7.47
CA ALA A 26 17.22 6.12 8.61
C ALA A 26 16.83 4.78 9.22
N ILE A 27 15.55 4.43 9.30
CA ILE A 27 15.10 3.12 9.79
C ILE A 27 15.48 2.01 8.82
N ILE A 28 15.27 2.20 7.52
CA ILE A 28 15.64 1.25 6.48
C ILE A 28 17.16 1.09 6.45
N ALA A 29 17.92 2.18 6.50
CA ALA A 29 19.38 2.16 6.58
C ALA A 29 19.86 1.45 7.86
N ASN A 30 19.20 1.66 8.99
CA ASN A 30 19.51 0.96 10.24
C ASN A 30 19.18 -0.52 10.15
N MET A 31 18.04 -0.90 9.57
CA MET A 31 17.69 -2.30 9.37
C MET A 31 18.65 -2.98 8.38
N ILE A 32 19.02 -2.32 7.28
CA ILE A 32 20.01 -2.81 6.32
C ILE A 32 21.40 -2.91 6.96
N ALA A 33 21.83 -1.92 7.77
CA ALA A 33 23.09 -1.95 8.50
C ALA A 33 23.12 -3.08 9.54
N ILE A 34 22.01 -3.31 10.24
CA ILE A 34 21.85 -4.40 11.20
C ILE A 34 21.88 -5.76 10.48
N LEU A 35 21.12 -5.93 9.40
CA LEU A 35 21.10 -7.15 8.59
C LEU A 35 22.43 -7.42 7.85
N SER A 36 23.16 -6.36 7.48
CA SER A 36 24.49 -6.49 6.88
C SER A 36 25.58 -6.73 7.92
N SER A 37 25.41 -6.29 9.17
CA SER A 37 26.27 -6.71 10.30
C SER A 37 26.07 -8.18 10.67
N ALA A 38 24.86 -8.72 10.50
CA ALA A 38 24.62 -10.16 10.55
C ALA A 38 25.26 -10.89 9.34
N LYS A 39 25.41 -10.22 8.19
CA LYS A 39 26.19 -10.74 7.06
C LYS A 39 27.70 -10.68 7.28
N SER A 40 28.26 -9.79 8.12
CA SER A 40 29.72 -9.78 8.37
C SER A 40 30.18 -10.86 9.36
N GLU A 41 29.26 -11.41 10.16
CA GLU A 41 29.47 -12.65 10.91
C GLU A 41 29.44 -13.91 10.01
N LYS A 42 29.11 -13.78 8.70
CA LYS A 42 29.11 -14.91 7.73
C LYS A 42 30.47 -15.57 7.55
N ASP A 43 31.58 -14.89 7.79
CA ASP A 43 32.91 -15.45 7.51
C ASP A 43 33.34 -16.54 8.52
N GLN A 44 32.51 -16.84 9.53
CA GLN A 44 32.77 -17.92 10.50
C GLN A 44 31.59 -18.89 10.75
N MET A 45 30.44 -18.72 10.09
CA MET A 45 29.25 -19.54 10.36
C MET A 45 28.97 -20.53 9.22
N THR A 46 28.89 -21.81 9.56
CA THR A 46 28.43 -22.89 8.66
C THR A 46 27.05 -22.54 8.10
N SER A 47 26.77 -22.89 6.84
CA SER A 47 25.57 -22.49 6.05
C SER A 47 24.20 -22.96 6.59
N GLU A 48 24.12 -23.40 7.85
CA GLU A 48 22.88 -23.76 8.53
C GLU A 48 22.29 -22.49 9.16
N GLY A 49 21.19 -21.96 8.58
CA GLY A 49 20.37 -20.91 9.21
C GLY A 49 20.40 -19.52 8.57
N LEU A 50 20.84 -19.36 7.32
CA LEU A 50 20.71 -18.08 6.61
C LEU A 50 19.25 -17.84 6.17
N VAL A 51 18.65 -16.76 6.65
CA VAL A 51 17.31 -16.30 6.25
C VAL A 51 17.46 -15.16 5.24
N GLU A 52 16.80 -15.29 4.09
CA GLU A 52 16.66 -14.21 3.11
C GLU A 52 15.46 -13.34 3.49
N CYS A 53 15.63 -12.01 3.47
CA CYS A 53 14.59 -11.05 3.81
C CYS A 53 14.48 -10.00 2.70
N GLY A 54 13.25 -9.79 2.22
CA GLY A 54 12.87 -8.62 1.43
C GLY A 54 12.19 -7.58 2.33
N ILE A 55 12.65 -6.33 2.27
CA ILE A 55 12.05 -5.21 3.02
C ILE A 55 11.20 -4.38 2.07
N TRP A 56 10.00 -4.05 2.53
CA TRP A 56 9.03 -3.25 1.82
C TRP A 56 8.69 -2.03 2.65
N ASP A 57 8.70 -0.87 1.99
CA ASP A 57 8.26 0.38 2.58
C ASP A 57 6.92 0.78 1.96
N PHE A 58 5.89 0.83 2.81
CA PHE A 58 4.56 1.24 2.42
C PHE A 58 4.44 2.73 2.71
N ALA A 59 4.45 3.55 1.65
CA ALA A 59 4.29 5.00 1.78
C ALA A 59 3.07 5.32 2.67
N GLY A 60 3.27 6.16 3.70
CA GLY A 60 2.21 6.53 4.65
C GLY A 60 1.18 7.53 4.10
N GLN A 61 1.22 7.83 2.81
CA GLN A 61 0.36 8.81 2.16
C GLN A 61 -0.98 8.18 1.73
N LYS A 62 -2.09 8.87 2.01
CA LYS A 62 -3.46 8.46 1.68
C LYS A 62 -3.65 7.88 0.29
N ASP A 63 -3.06 8.54 -0.71
CA ASP A 63 -3.31 8.25 -2.11
C ASP A 63 -2.85 6.83 -2.48
N TYR A 64 -1.90 6.27 -1.73
CA TYR A 64 -1.39 4.91 -1.93
C TYR A 64 -2.19 3.85 -1.18
N TYR A 65 -3.06 4.22 -0.23
CA TYR A 65 -3.80 3.24 0.59
C TYR A 65 -4.68 2.31 -0.24
N ALA A 66 -5.23 2.79 -1.36
CA ALA A 66 -6.01 1.96 -2.28
C ALA A 66 -5.16 0.88 -2.97
N THR A 67 -3.84 1.06 -3.04
CA THR A 67 -2.93 0.12 -3.71
C THR A 67 -2.31 -0.90 -2.77
N HIS A 68 -2.25 -0.62 -1.46
CA HIS A 68 -1.59 -1.47 -0.45
C HIS A 68 -2.18 -2.88 -0.38
N GLN A 69 -3.48 -3.03 -0.64
CA GLN A 69 -4.15 -4.34 -0.75
C GLN A 69 -3.51 -5.28 -1.79
N THR A 70 -2.78 -4.75 -2.78
CA THR A 70 -2.05 -5.54 -3.78
C THR A 70 -0.89 -6.32 -3.18
N PHE A 71 -0.31 -5.82 -2.09
CA PHE A 71 0.93 -6.33 -1.51
C PHE A 71 0.76 -6.87 -0.08
N PHE A 72 -0.42 -6.69 0.54
CA PHE A 72 -0.74 -7.32 1.81
C PHE A 72 -0.71 -8.85 1.67
N THR A 73 0.11 -9.50 2.49
CA THR A 73 0.19 -10.96 2.57
C THR A 73 0.22 -11.45 4.04
N PRO A 74 -0.42 -12.59 4.33
CA PRO A 74 -0.26 -13.27 5.62
C PRO A 74 1.13 -13.82 5.88
N HIS A 75 2.00 -13.94 4.86
CA HIS A 75 3.34 -14.55 4.98
C HIS A 75 4.44 -13.48 5.03
N ALA A 76 4.15 -12.38 5.72
CA ALA A 76 5.09 -11.31 5.99
C ALA A 76 5.12 -11.00 7.49
N ILE A 77 6.19 -10.32 7.91
CA ILE A 77 6.29 -9.70 9.22
C ILE A 77 6.09 -8.20 9.01
N TYR A 78 5.07 -7.63 9.66
CA TYR A 78 4.79 -6.20 9.55
C TYR A 78 5.50 -5.46 10.66
N LEU A 79 6.13 -4.35 10.30
CA LEU A 79 6.80 -3.46 11.22
C LEU A 79 5.98 -2.18 11.27
N LEU A 80 5.36 -1.92 12.41
CA LEU A 80 4.61 -0.68 12.61
C LEU A 80 5.47 0.30 13.41
N VAL A 81 5.85 1.39 12.76
CA VAL A 81 6.79 2.37 13.29
C VAL A 81 6.01 3.54 13.89
N ALA A 82 6.39 3.97 15.09
CA ALA A 82 5.87 5.18 15.74
C ALA A 82 7.00 5.96 16.44
N ASP A 83 6.86 7.27 16.63
CA ASP A 83 7.77 8.05 17.47
C ASP A 83 7.30 7.97 18.95
N ILE A 84 8.19 7.60 19.87
CA ILE A 84 7.86 7.50 21.30
C ILE A 84 7.72 8.88 21.99
N THR A 85 8.28 9.93 21.38
CA THR A 85 8.14 11.29 21.89
C THR A 85 6.71 11.78 21.77
N GLU A 86 5.96 11.24 20.82
CA GLU A 86 4.55 11.53 20.64
C GLU A 86 3.70 10.53 21.44
N ASP A 87 2.66 11.01 22.10
CA ASP A 87 1.73 10.15 22.81
C ASP A 87 0.74 9.48 21.86
N ILE A 88 0.25 8.30 22.22
CA ILE A 88 -0.76 7.59 21.42
C ILE A 88 -2.05 8.41 21.33
N GLU A 89 -2.30 9.28 22.32
CA GLU A 89 -3.45 10.16 22.35
C GLU A 89 -3.16 11.57 21.80
N ASP A 90 -1.91 11.85 21.45
CA ASP A 90 -1.51 13.15 20.91
C ASP A 90 -2.07 13.32 19.50
N ILE A 91 -2.36 14.58 19.20
CA ILE A 91 -2.77 15.00 17.87
C ILE A 91 -1.53 15.03 16.98
N HIS A 92 -1.65 14.51 15.77
CA HIS A 92 -0.58 14.62 14.79
C HIS A 92 -0.19 16.09 14.58
N GLN A 93 1.10 16.40 14.68
CA GLN A 93 1.61 17.76 14.41
C GLN A 93 1.72 18.05 12.91
N ASP A 94 1.57 17.02 12.07
CA ASP A 94 1.54 17.13 10.62
C ASP A 94 0.13 17.49 10.14
N GLU A 95 -0.01 18.67 9.54
CA GLU A 95 -1.27 19.13 8.93
C GLU A 95 -1.73 18.25 7.76
N ASN A 96 -0.82 17.42 7.21
CA ASN A 96 -1.13 16.46 6.15
C ASN A 96 -1.43 15.05 6.67
N ALA A 97 -1.46 14.84 8.00
CA ALA A 97 -1.83 13.54 8.56
C ALA A 97 -3.30 13.23 8.27
N ASP A 98 -3.57 12.03 7.77
CA ASP A 98 -4.93 11.55 7.52
C ASP A 98 -5.72 11.22 8.80
N PHE A 99 -5.03 11.15 9.93
CA PHE A 99 -5.58 10.79 11.23
C PHE A 99 -5.37 11.94 12.20
N ASP A 100 -6.34 12.17 13.09
CA ASP A 100 -6.21 13.22 14.09
C ASP A 100 -5.19 12.81 15.14
N LYS A 101 -5.14 11.52 15.50
CA LYS A 101 -4.27 11.00 16.56
C LYS A 101 -3.41 9.82 16.12
N ILE A 102 -2.26 9.67 16.76
CA ILE A 102 -1.31 8.57 16.48
C ILE A 102 -1.93 7.21 16.80
N GLY A 103 -2.75 7.13 17.84
CA GLY A 103 -3.51 5.93 18.16
C GLY A 103 -4.50 5.52 17.06
N GLU A 104 -5.04 6.48 16.32
CA GLU A 104 -5.92 6.21 15.17
C GLU A 104 -5.10 5.69 13.99
N TYR A 105 -3.94 6.28 13.70
CA TYR A 105 -2.98 5.75 12.72
C TYR A 105 -2.57 4.32 13.05
N ILE A 106 -2.12 4.06 14.29
CA ILE A 106 -1.74 2.71 14.74
C ILE A 106 -2.93 1.75 14.62
N GLY A 107 -4.11 2.20 15.06
CA GLY A 107 -5.35 1.44 14.98
C GLY A 107 -5.71 1.04 13.55
N PHE A 108 -5.61 2.00 12.62
CA PHE A 108 -5.88 1.83 11.20
C PHE A 108 -4.99 0.76 10.56
N TRP A 109 -3.68 0.76 10.85
CA TRP A 109 -2.77 -0.23 10.30
C TRP A 109 -3.00 -1.63 10.87
N PHE A 110 -3.24 -1.73 12.18
CA PHE A 110 -3.64 -3.02 12.78
C PHE A 110 -4.94 -3.55 12.15
N ASP A 111 -5.94 -2.70 11.96
CA ASP A 111 -7.20 -3.10 11.34
C ASP A 111 -7.01 -3.48 9.86
N SER A 112 -6.18 -2.75 9.12
CA SER A 112 -5.85 -3.04 7.72
C SER A 112 -5.19 -4.41 7.58
N ILE A 113 -4.15 -4.67 8.37
CA ILE A 113 -3.45 -5.96 8.39
C ILE A 113 -4.41 -7.07 8.80
N HIS A 114 -5.23 -6.84 9.84
CA HIS A 114 -6.23 -7.81 10.29
C HIS A 114 -7.28 -8.08 9.20
N CYS A 115 -7.74 -7.07 8.48
CA CYS A 115 -8.76 -7.23 7.44
C CYS A 115 -8.23 -7.98 6.22
N PHE A 116 -7.02 -7.65 5.74
CA PHE A 116 -6.49 -8.20 4.49
C PHE A 116 -5.74 -9.52 4.67
N CYS A 117 -5.16 -9.77 5.84
CA CYS A 117 -4.22 -10.88 6.03
C CYS A 117 -4.69 -11.96 7.01
N THR A 118 -5.83 -11.80 7.70
CA THR A 118 -6.22 -12.80 8.71
C THR A 118 -6.77 -14.07 8.06
N ASN A 119 -5.90 -15.07 7.94
CA ASN A 119 -6.30 -16.46 7.79
C ASN A 119 -6.38 -17.07 9.20
N SER A 120 -7.56 -17.55 9.58
CA SER A 120 -7.80 -18.10 10.92
C SER A 120 -7.19 -19.50 11.05
N LEU A 121 -5.94 -19.61 11.51
CA LEU A 121 -5.22 -20.78 12.10
C LEU A 121 -3.76 -20.35 12.37
N PRO A 122 -3.06 -20.64 13.50
CA PRO A 122 -3.39 -21.41 14.71
C PRO A 122 -3.60 -20.47 15.95
N ALA A 123 -3.24 -20.88 17.18
CA ALA A 123 -3.55 -20.22 18.46
C ALA A 123 -3.12 -18.73 18.63
N LYS A 124 -2.38 -18.16 17.66
CA LYS A 124 -2.03 -16.74 17.55
C LYS A 124 -2.36 -16.26 16.13
N LEU A 125 -2.87 -15.02 16.01
CA LEU A 125 -3.22 -14.45 14.70
C LEU A 125 -1.95 -14.19 13.87
N CYS A 126 -2.00 -14.58 12.60
CA CYS A 126 -1.00 -14.24 11.59
C CYS A 126 -1.59 -13.22 10.61
N PRO A 127 -0.79 -12.27 10.10
CA PRO A 127 0.67 -12.14 10.20
C PRO A 127 1.13 -11.49 11.52
N PRO A 128 2.35 -11.75 11.99
CA PRO A 128 2.92 -11.04 13.14
C PRO A 128 3.17 -9.56 12.82
N VAL A 129 2.82 -8.70 13.77
CA VAL A 129 3.10 -7.25 13.77
C VAL A 129 4.08 -6.95 14.89
N ILE A 130 5.16 -6.25 14.59
CA ILE A 130 6.14 -5.80 15.57
C ILE A 130 6.05 -4.28 15.65
N MET A 131 5.74 -3.77 16.85
CA MET A 131 5.75 -2.33 17.09
C MET A 131 7.18 -1.85 17.31
N VAL A 132 7.61 -0.86 16.54
CA VAL A 132 8.94 -0.24 16.63
C VAL A 132 8.79 1.23 16.97
N CYS A 133 9.03 1.56 18.23
CA CYS A 133 9.00 2.92 18.74
C CYS A 133 10.39 3.55 18.60
N THR A 134 10.48 4.63 17.83
CA THR A 134 11.71 5.36 17.54
C THR A 134 11.88 6.57 18.46
N GLY A 135 13.03 7.25 18.40
CA GLY A 135 13.23 8.51 19.12
C GLY A 135 13.52 8.35 20.62
N ILE A 136 13.92 7.16 21.09
CA ILE A 136 14.19 6.94 22.53
C ILE A 136 15.32 7.81 23.08
N ASP A 137 16.23 8.25 22.22
CA ASP A 137 17.33 9.16 22.58
C ASP A 137 16.88 10.60 22.88
N LYS A 138 15.67 10.98 22.44
CA LYS A 138 15.07 12.28 22.72
C LYS A 138 14.33 12.31 24.07
N VAL A 139 14.23 11.18 24.76
CA VAL A 139 13.47 11.04 26.01
C VAL A 139 14.41 11.01 27.22
N ASP A 140 14.24 11.96 28.15
CA ASP A 140 15.05 12.03 29.37
C ASP A 140 14.84 10.81 30.29
N LYS A 141 13.57 10.48 30.57
CA LYS A 141 13.19 9.39 31.48
C LYS A 141 12.66 8.17 30.72
N VAL A 142 13.57 7.51 30.01
CA VAL A 142 13.30 6.37 29.13
C VAL A 142 12.38 5.31 29.75
N GLU A 143 12.70 4.79 30.94
CA GLU A 143 11.94 3.68 31.55
C GLU A 143 10.57 4.10 32.11
N GLU A 144 10.39 5.39 32.46
CA GLU A 144 9.09 5.93 32.85
C GLU A 144 8.19 6.06 31.61
N ARG A 145 8.73 6.61 30.53
CA ARG A 145 8.01 6.79 29.26
C ARG A 145 7.59 5.47 28.63
N LYS A 146 8.45 4.45 28.61
CA LYS A 146 8.09 3.10 28.10
C LYS A 146 6.90 2.51 28.85
N ARG A 147 6.92 2.58 30.18
CA ARG A 147 5.83 2.05 31.03
C ARG A 147 4.53 2.79 30.77
N GLU A 148 4.59 4.12 30.65
CA GLU A 148 3.43 4.93 30.31
C GLU A 148 2.86 4.54 28.94
N TYR A 149 3.73 4.42 27.92
CA TYR A 149 3.34 4.07 26.55
C TYR A 149 2.68 2.69 26.50
N GLU A 150 3.26 1.68 27.15
CA GLU A 150 2.69 0.32 27.23
C GLU A 150 1.35 0.27 27.97
N GLN A 151 1.18 1.06 29.03
CA GLN A 151 -0.09 1.17 29.75
C GLN A 151 -1.18 1.78 28.86
N LYS A 152 -0.87 2.86 28.14
CA LYS A 152 -1.81 3.51 27.22
C LYS A 152 -2.14 2.60 26.04
N PHE A 153 -1.13 1.97 25.46
CA PHE A 153 -1.29 0.99 24.38
C PHE A 153 -2.23 -0.14 24.80
N SER A 154 -2.00 -0.73 26.00
CA SER A 154 -2.86 -1.79 26.53
C SER A 154 -4.28 -1.31 26.83
N ARG A 155 -4.44 -0.08 27.30
CA ARG A 155 -5.77 0.52 27.54
C ARG A 155 -6.57 0.71 26.25
N ILE A 156 -5.92 1.16 25.18
CA ILE A 156 -6.58 1.49 23.91
C ILE A 156 -6.85 0.22 23.10
N PHE A 157 -5.86 -0.68 22.99
CA PHE A 157 -5.90 -1.82 22.07
C PHE A 157 -6.12 -3.17 22.76
N GLY A 158 -5.99 -3.27 24.09
CA GLY A 158 -5.89 -4.56 24.79
C GLY A 158 -7.13 -5.46 24.71
N GLU A 159 -8.32 -4.91 24.50
CA GLU A 159 -9.56 -5.71 24.33
C GLU A 159 -9.86 -6.07 22.86
N GLN A 160 -9.03 -5.61 21.92
CA GLN A 160 -9.28 -5.74 20.49
C GLN A 160 -8.59 -6.97 19.92
N LYS A 161 -9.33 -7.82 19.19
CA LYS A 161 -8.78 -9.05 18.57
C LYS A 161 -7.56 -8.80 17.70
N LYS A 162 -7.48 -7.64 17.03
CA LYS A 162 -6.34 -7.27 16.18
C LYS A 162 -5.01 -7.19 16.93
N ILE A 163 -5.04 -7.03 18.26
CA ILE A 163 -3.82 -6.97 19.06
C ILE A 163 -3.11 -8.32 19.16
N ASP A 164 -3.81 -9.43 18.89
CA ASP A 164 -3.21 -10.77 18.88
C ASP A 164 -2.20 -10.95 17.72
N HIS A 165 -2.15 -10.01 16.77
CA HIS A 165 -1.07 -9.91 15.80
C HIS A 165 0.23 -9.34 16.41
N ASN A 166 0.15 -8.54 17.47
CA ASN A 166 1.32 -7.91 18.07
C ASN A 166 2.28 -8.96 18.66
N ARG A 167 3.58 -8.81 18.39
CA ARG A 167 4.65 -9.67 18.91
C ARG A 167 5.59 -8.96 19.88
N GLY A 168 5.31 -7.70 20.19
CA GLY A 168 6.05 -6.91 21.16
C GLY A 168 6.27 -5.49 20.70
N ILE A 169 6.60 -4.63 21.66
CA ILE A 169 6.98 -3.24 21.44
C ILE A 169 8.49 -3.13 21.68
N HIS A 170 9.21 -2.65 20.68
CA HIS A 170 10.65 -2.43 20.76
C HIS A 170 10.98 -0.96 20.62
N TYR A 171 11.97 -0.51 21.39
CA TYR A 171 12.35 0.89 21.47
C TYR A 171 13.75 1.08 20.91
N ILE A 172 13.88 1.87 19.86
CA ILE A 172 15.15 2.11 19.15
C ILE A 172 15.57 3.57 19.22
N SER A 173 16.89 3.80 19.17
CA SER A 173 17.46 5.14 19.01
C SER A 173 17.68 5.42 17.54
N THR A 174 17.27 6.62 17.09
CA THR A 174 17.53 7.11 15.73
C THR A 174 18.92 7.69 15.59
N LYS A 175 19.52 8.15 16.71
CA LYS A 175 20.85 8.75 16.73
C LYS A 175 22.01 7.73 16.78
N TYR A 176 21.81 6.58 17.42
CA TYR A 176 22.87 5.58 17.62
C TYR A 176 22.47 4.22 17.05
N PRO A 177 22.62 4.01 15.73
CA PRO A 177 22.09 2.83 15.05
C PRO A 177 22.74 1.51 15.48
N ASP A 178 24.02 1.53 15.86
CA ASP A 178 24.81 0.34 16.20
C ASP A 178 24.67 -0.13 17.66
N GLU A 179 23.80 0.50 18.47
CA GLU A 179 23.62 0.07 19.85
C GLU A 179 23.00 -1.33 19.94
N LYS A 180 23.45 -2.13 20.92
CA LYS A 180 22.88 -3.46 21.22
C LYS A 180 21.36 -3.44 21.41
N ARG A 181 20.80 -2.30 21.83
CA ARG A 181 19.36 -2.09 22.01
C ARG A 181 18.60 -2.08 20.68
N ASN A 182 19.20 -1.57 19.61
CA ASN A 182 18.60 -1.55 18.26
C ASN A 182 18.58 -2.94 17.60
N ARG A 183 19.27 -3.93 18.17
CA ARG A 183 19.21 -5.35 17.75
C ARG A 183 18.07 -6.14 18.42
N GLN A 184 17.27 -5.53 19.31
CA GLN A 184 16.11 -6.22 19.91
C GLN A 184 15.00 -6.58 18.90
N PRO A 185 14.57 -5.66 18.01
CA PRO A 185 13.62 -6.00 16.95
C PRO A 185 14.10 -7.16 16.09
N GLU A 186 15.40 -7.21 15.76
CA GLU A 186 16.01 -8.30 14.99
C GLU A 186 15.88 -9.64 15.71
N LYS A 187 16.15 -9.70 17.02
CA LYS A 187 15.96 -10.95 17.80
C LYS A 187 14.52 -11.41 17.80
N THR A 188 13.56 -10.49 17.91
CA THR A 188 12.14 -10.82 17.84
C THR A 188 11.74 -11.25 16.43
N TYR A 189 12.22 -10.56 15.40
CA TYR A 189 12.05 -10.95 14.00
C TYR A 189 12.56 -12.38 13.79
N LEU A 190 13.82 -12.65 14.15
CA LEU A 190 14.44 -13.97 14.03
C LEU A 190 13.71 -15.02 14.87
N ALA A 191 13.21 -14.68 16.06
CA ALA A 191 12.43 -15.62 16.88
C ALA A 191 11.07 -15.95 16.24
N ASN A 192 10.41 -14.99 15.60
CA ASN A 192 9.19 -15.25 14.84
C ASN A 192 9.49 -16.05 13.56
N CYS A 193 10.56 -15.71 12.83
CA CYS A 193 11.00 -16.49 11.68
C CYS A 193 11.38 -17.93 12.07
N ASN A 194 12.01 -18.13 13.22
CA ASN A 194 12.52 -19.43 13.68
C ASN A 194 11.48 -20.26 14.47
N GLY A 195 10.42 -19.65 14.98
CA GLY A 195 9.44 -20.29 15.87
C GLY A 195 8.03 -20.41 15.32
N ASP A 196 7.72 -19.74 14.20
CA ASP A 196 6.39 -19.75 13.61
C ASP A 196 6.36 -20.71 12.41
N GLU A 197 5.40 -21.65 12.40
CA GLU A 197 5.17 -22.58 11.28
C GLU A 197 4.90 -21.83 9.96
N LEU A 198 4.45 -20.57 10.06
CA LEU A 198 4.23 -19.67 8.94
C LEU A 198 5.46 -19.52 8.02
N PHE A 199 6.67 -19.58 8.57
CA PHE A 199 7.92 -19.34 7.82
C PHE A 199 8.71 -20.61 7.50
N PHE A 200 8.33 -21.77 8.06
CA PHE A 200 8.93 -23.07 7.73
C PHE A 200 7.96 -23.96 6.97
N GLU A 201 8.01 -23.85 5.65
CA GLU A 201 7.37 -24.82 4.75
C GLU A 201 8.45 -25.63 4.02
N GLU A 202 8.40 -26.96 4.15
CA GLU A 202 9.23 -27.85 3.34
C GLU A 202 8.88 -27.72 1.87
N ARG A 203 9.89 -27.56 1.02
CA ARG A 203 9.72 -27.29 -0.42
C ARG A 203 10.36 -28.38 -1.26
N PRO A 204 9.76 -28.72 -2.42
CA PRO A 204 10.36 -29.67 -3.35
C PRO A 204 11.73 -29.20 -3.83
N THR A 205 12.76 -30.06 -3.74
CA THR A 205 14.13 -29.75 -4.20
C THR A 205 14.18 -29.36 -5.68
N LYS A 206 13.23 -29.87 -6.49
CA LYS A 206 13.08 -29.50 -7.91
C LYS A 206 12.85 -28.00 -8.14
N TRP A 207 12.34 -27.27 -7.14
CA TRP A 207 12.11 -25.83 -7.23
C TRP A 207 13.40 -25.01 -7.17
N ILE A 208 14.50 -25.55 -6.63
CA ILE A 208 15.79 -24.83 -6.55
C ILE A 208 16.27 -24.42 -7.94
N ASN A 209 16.09 -25.27 -8.96
CA ASN A 209 16.45 -24.93 -10.33
C ASN A 209 15.61 -23.78 -10.89
N LEU A 210 14.32 -23.72 -10.51
CA LEU A 210 13.45 -22.62 -10.89
C LEU A 210 13.79 -21.34 -10.13
N GLU A 211 14.11 -21.40 -8.85
CA GLU A 211 14.58 -20.25 -8.05
C GLU A 211 15.83 -19.64 -8.68
N ASN A 212 16.81 -20.47 -9.06
CA ASN A 212 18.01 -20.03 -9.77
C ASN A 212 17.67 -19.38 -11.13
N ALA A 213 16.75 -19.97 -11.89
CA ALA A 213 16.32 -19.40 -13.17
C ALA A 213 15.62 -18.04 -12.98
N LEU A 214 14.76 -17.90 -11.96
CA LEU A 214 14.14 -16.63 -11.62
C LEU A 214 15.18 -15.59 -11.20
N ALA A 215 16.18 -15.97 -10.39
CA ALA A 215 17.25 -15.06 -9.98
C ALA A 215 18.04 -14.54 -11.19
N VAL A 216 18.43 -15.42 -12.12
CA VAL A 216 19.12 -15.03 -13.36
C VAL A 216 18.30 -14.05 -14.20
N LEU A 217 16.99 -14.28 -14.33
CA LEU A 217 16.09 -13.37 -15.06
C LEU A 217 16.06 -11.99 -14.38
N LYS A 218 15.92 -11.95 -13.05
CA LYS A 218 15.94 -10.68 -12.29
C LYS A 218 17.27 -9.95 -12.44
N ASP A 219 18.39 -10.67 -12.39
CA ASP A 219 19.75 -10.12 -12.56
C ASP A 219 20.00 -9.57 -13.97
N MET A 220 19.35 -10.15 -14.99
CA MET A 220 19.34 -9.62 -16.35
C MET A 220 18.49 -8.35 -16.50
N GLY A 221 17.77 -7.94 -15.46
CA GLY A 221 16.90 -6.76 -15.46
C GLY A 221 15.47 -7.05 -15.95
N GLU A 222 15.08 -8.32 -16.10
CA GLU A 222 13.71 -8.67 -16.47
C GLU A 222 12.75 -8.34 -15.31
N THR A 223 11.74 -7.53 -15.61
CA THR A 223 10.72 -7.09 -14.64
C THR A 223 9.42 -7.88 -14.78
N VAL A 224 9.08 -8.28 -16.00
CA VAL A 224 7.86 -8.99 -16.36
C VAL A 224 8.22 -10.18 -17.25
N TYR A 225 7.58 -11.33 -17.04
CA TYR A 225 7.86 -12.55 -17.77
C TYR A 225 6.58 -13.22 -18.26
N SER A 226 6.54 -13.63 -19.52
CA SER A 226 5.30 -14.19 -20.10
C SER A 226 4.98 -15.59 -19.59
N TRP A 227 3.69 -15.91 -19.47
CA TRP A 227 3.22 -17.26 -19.15
C TRP A 227 3.76 -18.31 -20.10
N LYS A 228 3.77 -17.99 -21.40
CA LYS A 228 4.22 -18.90 -22.45
C LYS A 228 5.68 -19.30 -22.25
N ASN A 229 6.54 -18.34 -21.91
CA ASN A 229 7.95 -18.60 -21.63
C ASN A 229 8.12 -19.36 -20.32
N THR A 230 7.28 -19.07 -19.32
CA THR A 230 7.22 -19.79 -18.05
C THR A 230 6.93 -21.28 -18.24
N LEU A 231 5.93 -21.62 -19.06
CA LEU A 231 5.63 -23.01 -19.39
C LEU A 231 6.76 -23.70 -20.15
N LYS A 232 7.50 -22.96 -20.98
CA LYS A 232 8.68 -23.47 -21.66
C LYS A 232 9.80 -23.78 -20.66
N LEU A 233 10.06 -22.86 -19.73
CA LEU A 233 11.04 -23.05 -18.65
C LEU A 233 10.68 -24.25 -17.77
N ALA A 234 9.40 -24.43 -17.44
CA ALA A 234 8.93 -25.59 -16.69
C ALA A 234 9.23 -26.91 -17.43
N LYS A 235 8.95 -26.97 -18.74
CA LYS A 235 9.25 -28.15 -19.58
C LYS A 235 10.75 -28.44 -19.65
N GLU A 236 11.59 -27.41 -19.80
CA GLU A 236 13.05 -27.55 -19.83
C GLU A 236 13.60 -28.13 -18.51
N ASN A 237 12.92 -27.86 -17.39
CA ASN A 237 13.27 -28.38 -16.07
C ASN A 237 12.53 -29.67 -15.68
N SER A 238 11.77 -30.28 -16.61
CA SER A 238 10.93 -31.47 -16.35
C SER A 238 9.91 -31.28 -15.21
N ILE A 239 9.31 -30.09 -15.14
CA ILE A 239 8.31 -29.71 -14.12
C ILE A 239 6.93 -29.64 -14.79
N GLU A 240 5.94 -30.24 -14.16
CA GLU A 240 4.55 -30.20 -14.62
C GLU A 240 3.96 -28.79 -14.45
N GLU A 241 2.96 -28.44 -15.27
CA GLU A 241 2.30 -27.14 -15.19
C GLU A 241 1.64 -26.88 -13.83
N THR A 242 1.03 -27.91 -13.24
CA THR A 242 0.46 -27.87 -11.88
C THR A 242 1.50 -27.53 -10.83
N ASP A 243 2.67 -28.15 -10.89
CA ASP A 243 3.80 -27.84 -10.01
C ASP A 243 4.34 -26.43 -10.21
N MET A 244 4.36 -25.94 -11.46
CA MET A 244 4.79 -24.57 -11.78
C MET A 244 3.82 -23.53 -11.18
N VAL A 245 2.51 -23.79 -11.25
CA VAL A 245 1.51 -22.93 -10.62
C VAL A 245 1.67 -22.91 -9.10
N LEU A 246 1.94 -24.06 -8.47
CA LEU A 246 2.22 -24.12 -7.02
C LEU A 246 3.47 -23.32 -6.65
N PHE A 247 4.54 -23.45 -7.45
CA PHE A 247 5.78 -22.68 -7.28
C PHE A 247 5.55 -21.17 -7.36
N LEU A 248 4.81 -20.71 -8.37
CA LEU A 248 4.53 -19.29 -8.55
C LEU A 248 3.58 -18.74 -7.49
N ASN A 249 2.56 -19.51 -7.09
CA ASN A 249 1.68 -19.13 -5.99
C ASN A 249 2.45 -19.00 -4.68
N TYR A 250 3.42 -19.90 -4.43
CA TYR A 250 4.31 -19.78 -3.28
C TYR A 250 5.14 -18.48 -3.34
N HIS A 251 5.77 -18.19 -4.48
CA HIS A 251 6.56 -16.96 -4.62
C HIS A 251 5.71 -15.69 -4.57
N HIS A 252 4.46 -15.73 -5.03
CA HIS A 252 3.50 -14.65 -4.88
C HIS A 252 3.12 -14.43 -3.41
N LYS A 253 2.83 -15.54 -2.71
CA LYS A 253 2.48 -15.55 -1.28
C LYS A 253 3.57 -14.94 -0.40
N ILE A 254 4.85 -15.18 -0.67
CA ILE A 254 5.97 -14.55 0.07
C ILE A 254 6.36 -13.16 -0.46
N GLY A 255 5.66 -12.63 -1.47
CA GLY A 255 5.94 -11.33 -2.07
C GLY A 255 7.21 -11.28 -2.94
N ASN A 256 7.78 -12.42 -3.34
CA ASN A 256 8.94 -12.41 -4.24
C ASN A 256 8.58 -12.03 -5.68
N ILE A 257 7.34 -12.35 -6.10
CA ILE A 257 6.77 -12.02 -7.41
C ILE A 257 5.30 -11.62 -7.25
N ILE A 258 4.66 -11.16 -8.33
CA ILE A 258 3.20 -11.04 -8.40
C ILE A 258 2.68 -11.92 -9.52
N PHE A 259 1.79 -12.84 -9.18
CA PHE A 259 1.20 -13.81 -10.09
C PHE A 259 -0.28 -14.04 -9.79
N PHE A 260 -1.11 -14.01 -10.83
CA PHE A 260 -2.53 -14.28 -10.73
C PHE A 260 -2.91 -15.37 -11.74
N TYR A 261 -3.28 -16.55 -11.25
CA TYR A 261 -3.61 -17.69 -12.12
C TYR A 261 -4.85 -17.43 -13.00
N ASP A 262 -5.80 -16.61 -12.55
CA ASP A 262 -6.96 -16.17 -13.31
C ASP A 262 -6.62 -15.17 -14.44
N LYS A 263 -5.42 -14.57 -14.40
CA LYS A 263 -4.89 -13.62 -15.38
C LYS A 263 -3.44 -13.98 -15.72
N PRO A 264 -3.19 -15.18 -16.28
CA PRO A 264 -1.87 -15.77 -16.26
C PRO A 264 -0.89 -15.14 -17.24
N ASP A 265 -1.34 -14.29 -18.19
CA ASP A 265 -0.58 -13.80 -19.34
C ASP A 265 0.87 -13.40 -19.02
N TYR A 266 1.06 -12.75 -17.87
CA TYR A 266 2.36 -12.34 -17.38
C TYR A 266 2.52 -12.59 -15.89
N ILE A 267 3.79 -12.71 -15.51
CA ILE A 267 4.29 -12.80 -14.15
C ILE A 267 5.14 -11.56 -13.91
N ILE A 268 4.82 -10.79 -12.88
CA ILE A 268 5.64 -9.64 -12.50
C ILE A 268 6.75 -10.18 -11.60
N LEU A 269 7.96 -10.30 -12.15
CA LEU A 269 9.13 -10.83 -11.46
C LEU A 269 9.62 -9.89 -10.37
N GLN A 270 9.47 -8.58 -10.58
CA GLN A 270 9.92 -7.54 -9.66
C GLN A 270 8.73 -6.69 -9.20
N PRO A 271 8.18 -6.94 -8.00
CA PRO A 271 7.02 -6.18 -7.52
C PRO A 271 7.23 -4.66 -7.45
N ASN A 272 8.47 -4.20 -7.21
CA ASN A 272 8.84 -2.77 -7.27
C ASN A 272 8.51 -2.11 -8.62
N TRP A 273 8.50 -2.87 -9.72
CA TRP A 273 8.08 -2.36 -11.02
C TRP A 273 6.58 -1.99 -11.00
N LEU A 274 5.74 -2.80 -10.36
CA LEU A 274 4.31 -2.50 -10.20
C LEU A 274 4.09 -1.31 -9.24
N VAL A 275 4.88 -1.21 -8.16
CA VAL A 275 4.84 -0.05 -7.26
C VAL A 275 5.14 1.24 -8.01
N LYS A 276 6.17 1.24 -8.87
CA LYS A 276 6.48 2.39 -9.74
C LYS A 276 5.35 2.70 -10.72
N CYS A 277 4.67 1.68 -11.24
CA CYS A 277 3.49 1.86 -12.08
C CYS A 277 2.35 2.54 -11.32
N PHE A 278 2.02 2.09 -10.11
CA PHE A 278 1.00 2.72 -9.28
C PHE A 278 1.36 4.16 -8.94
N ARG A 279 2.61 4.40 -8.55
CA ARG A 279 3.14 5.74 -8.31
C ARG A 279 2.99 6.64 -9.53
N CYS A 280 3.24 6.15 -10.74
CA CYS A 280 3.05 6.91 -11.97
C CYS A 280 1.58 7.38 -12.16
N LEU A 281 0.61 6.56 -11.77
CA LEU A 281 -0.81 6.84 -11.92
C LEU A 281 -1.38 7.71 -10.79
N ILE A 282 -0.80 7.60 -9.60
CA ILE A 282 -1.30 8.22 -8.37
C ILE A 282 -0.57 9.55 -8.07
N CYS A 283 0.69 9.71 -8.47
CA CYS A 283 1.48 10.89 -8.11
C CYS A 283 0.91 12.21 -8.66
N ASP A 284 0.78 13.16 -7.75
CA ASP A 284 0.59 14.59 -8.02
C ASP A 284 1.88 15.26 -8.47
N ASP A 285 2.36 14.92 -9.67
CA ASP A 285 3.43 15.74 -10.24
C ASP A 285 2.83 17.06 -10.74
N ALA A 286 3.01 18.11 -9.95
CA ALA A 286 2.53 19.47 -10.22
C ALA A 286 2.97 20.00 -11.60
N LYS A 287 4.04 19.42 -12.18
CA LYS A 287 4.51 19.73 -13.54
C LYS A 287 3.54 19.30 -14.62
N LEU A 288 2.68 18.31 -14.35
CA LEU A 288 1.69 17.82 -15.29
C LEU A 288 0.53 18.80 -15.55
N PHE A 289 0.30 19.76 -14.64
CA PHE A 289 -0.71 20.81 -14.81
C PHE A 289 -0.29 21.89 -15.83
N SER A 290 0.96 21.88 -16.29
CA SER A 290 1.50 22.89 -17.20
C SER A 290 1.42 22.50 -18.69
N SER A 291 0.98 21.28 -19.03
CA SER A 291 0.77 20.79 -20.40
C SER A 291 -0.73 20.72 -20.76
N PRO A 292 -1.11 20.46 -22.03
CA PRO A 292 -2.50 20.19 -22.43
C PRO A 292 -3.18 19.06 -21.63
N THR A 293 -2.36 18.19 -21.03
CA THR A 293 -2.72 17.10 -20.12
C THR A 293 -3.34 17.57 -18.79
N GLY A 294 -3.14 18.84 -18.41
CA GLY A 294 -3.65 19.37 -17.13
C GLY A 294 -5.18 19.31 -17.01
N THR A 295 -5.92 19.37 -18.13
CA THR A 295 -7.39 19.20 -18.11
C THR A 295 -7.82 17.78 -17.83
N GLU A 296 -7.07 16.79 -18.33
CA GLU A 296 -7.36 15.37 -18.11
C GLU A 296 -7.04 14.96 -16.67
N ILE A 297 -5.95 15.48 -16.09
CA ILE A 297 -5.61 15.26 -14.67
C ILE A 297 -6.65 15.90 -13.76
N ARG A 298 -7.17 17.08 -14.12
CA ARG A 298 -8.28 17.68 -13.37
C ARG A 298 -9.54 16.81 -13.42
N LYS A 299 -9.84 16.16 -14.55
CA LYS A 299 -10.96 15.20 -14.62
C LYS A 299 -10.69 13.97 -13.76
N LEU A 300 -9.45 13.47 -13.72
CA LEU A 300 -9.06 12.38 -12.83
C LEU A 300 -9.26 12.76 -11.36
N LYS A 301 -8.82 13.95 -10.93
CA LYS A 301 -8.95 14.39 -9.53
C LYS A 301 -10.37 14.76 -9.11
N VAL A 302 -11.19 15.31 -10.01
CA VAL A 302 -12.55 15.76 -9.68
C VAL A 302 -13.59 14.67 -9.92
N LYS A 303 -13.48 13.92 -11.01
CA LYS A 303 -14.46 12.91 -11.43
C LYS A 303 -13.95 11.47 -11.32
N GLY A 304 -12.65 11.26 -11.07
CA GLY A 304 -12.04 9.93 -11.14
C GLY A 304 -11.84 9.43 -12.57
N GLU A 305 -12.03 10.27 -13.60
CA GLU A 305 -11.98 9.87 -15.00
C GLU A 305 -10.54 9.80 -15.52
N LEU A 306 -10.11 8.60 -15.90
CA LEU A 306 -8.82 8.33 -16.56
C LEU A 306 -9.06 8.00 -18.04
N SER A 307 -8.67 8.91 -18.93
CA SER A 307 -8.71 8.68 -20.37
C SER A 307 -7.54 7.84 -20.86
N GLU A 308 -7.75 7.10 -21.95
CA GLU A 308 -6.70 6.29 -22.56
C GLU A 308 -5.48 7.14 -23.00
N ILE A 309 -5.73 8.37 -23.44
CA ILE A 309 -4.69 9.35 -23.84
C ILE A 309 -3.82 9.71 -22.64
N LEU A 310 -4.44 10.05 -21.50
CA LEU A 310 -3.70 10.36 -20.27
C LEU A 310 -2.87 9.17 -19.81
N LEU A 311 -3.44 7.96 -19.87
CA LEU A 311 -2.74 6.74 -19.48
C LEU A 311 -1.51 6.48 -20.37
N ASP A 312 -1.64 6.64 -21.68
CA ASP A 312 -0.52 6.47 -22.61
C ASP A 312 0.57 7.53 -22.39
N GLU A 313 0.19 8.80 -22.19
CA GLU A 313 1.15 9.88 -21.88
C GLU A 313 1.89 9.65 -20.55
N LEU A 314 1.23 9.08 -19.54
CA LEU A 314 1.85 8.75 -18.26
C LEU A 314 2.86 7.61 -18.42
N PHE A 315 2.51 6.58 -19.19
CA PHE A 315 3.37 5.43 -19.43
C PHE A 315 4.58 5.78 -20.33
N GLU A 316 4.40 6.64 -21.33
CA GLU A 316 5.48 7.09 -22.22
C GLU A 316 6.54 7.91 -21.49
N LYS A 317 6.24 8.55 -20.36
CA LYS A 317 7.25 9.28 -19.56
C LYS A 317 8.28 8.37 -18.91
N HIS A 318 7.93 7.09 -18.72
CA HIS A 318 8.78 6.08 -18.12
C HIS A 318 9.20 5.03 -19.15
N THR A 319 9.86 5.51 -20.22
CA THR A 319 10.40 4.65 -21.29
C THR A 319 11.36 3.57 -20.80
N ASP A 320 12.00 3.77 -19.64
CA ASP A 320 12.87 2.79 -19.00
C ASP A 320 12.12 1.58 -18.42
N LEU A 321 10.82 1.72 -18.15
CA LEU A 321 9.99 0.70 -17.50
C LEU A 321 9.06 -0.04 -18.45
N ASN A 322 8.92 0.42 -19.71
CA ASN A 322 8.12 -0.22 -20.77
C ASN A 322 6.66 -0.55 -20.36
N PHE A 323 6.01 0.32 -19.57
CA PHE A 323 4.62 0.08 -19.13
C PHE A 323 3.64 -0.09 -20.29
N GLY A 324 3.86 0.59 -21.41
CA GLY A 324 3.03 0.51 -22.61
C GLY A 324 2.89 -0.93 -23.16
N ASP A 325 3.98 -1.70 -23.17
CA ASP A 325 3.99 -3.07 -23.68
C ASP A 325 3.11 -4.02 -22.84
N TYR A 326 2.97 -3.71 -21.55
CA TYR A 326 2.22 -4.50 -20.57
C TYR A 326 0.91 -3.83 -20.14
N LYS A 327 0.47 -2.76 -20.83
CA LYS A 327 -0.70 -1.94 -20.48
C LYS A 327 -1.95 -2.78 -20.17
N SER A 328 -2.28 -3.75 -21.03
CA SER A 328 -3.45 -4.60 -20.83
C SER A 328 -3.36 -5.39 -19.52
N HIS A 329 -2.20 -5.99 -19.25
CA HIS A 329 -1.98 -6.77 -18.04
C HIS A 329 -2.00 -5.90 -16.78
N ILE A 330 -1.38 -4.73 -16.81
CA ILE A 330 -1.42 -3.75 -15.71
C ILE A 330 -2.86 -3.38 -15.38
N LEU A 331 -3.66 -3.04 -16.41
CA LEU A 331 -5.06 -2.68 -16.24
C LEU A 331 -5.87 -3.84 -15.64
N ASP A 332 -5.57 -5.07 -16.04
CA ASP A 332 -6.23 -6.25 -15.49
C ASP A 332 -5.81 -6.49 -14.02
N VAL A 333 -4.54 -6.29 -13.65
CA VAL A 333 -4.10 -6.34 -12.25
C VAL A 333 -4.81 -5.27 -11.43
N MET A 334 -4.83 -4.02 -11.89
CA MET A 334 -5.51 -2.92 -11.20
C MET A 334 -7.01 -3.16 -11.04
N GLU A 335 -7.66 -3.74 -12.06
CA GLU A 335 -9.07 -4.10 -12.02
C GLU A 335 -9.34 -5.26 -11.05
N LYS A 336 -8.37 -6.15 -10.81
CA LYS A 336 -8.51 -7.23 -9.81
C LYS A 336 -8.60 -6.68 -8.39
N PHE A 337 -7.93 -5.56 -8.12
CA PHE A 337 -7.91 -4.89 -6.83
C PHE A 337 -8.88 -3.70 -6.78
N ASP A 338 -9.76 -3.54 -7.77
CA ASP A 338 -10.73 -2.45 -7.84
C ASP A 338 -10.11 -1.05 -7.69
N ILE A 339 -8.85 -0.91 -8.13
CA ILE A 339 -8.15 0.37 -8.21
C ILE A 339 -8.67 1.13 -9.44
N ILE A 340 -8.95 0.41 -10.52
CA ILE A 340 -9.50 0.94 -11.77
C ILE A 340 -10.77 0.19 -12.18
N ILE A 341 -11.73 0.91 -12.75
CA ILE A 341 -13.02 0.39 -13.19
C ILE A 341 -13.13 0.60 -14.69
N LYS A 342 -13.40 -0.47 -15.43
CA LYS A 342 -13.80 -0.42 -16.84
C LYS A 342 -15.35 -0.37 -16.91
N PRO A 343 -15.97 0.75 -17.33
CA PRO A 343 -17.42 0.85 -17.42
C PRO A 343 -17.96 -0.06 -18.53
N THR A 344 -18.97 -0.88 -18.21
CA THR A 344 -19.57 -1.84 -19.16
C THR A 344 -20.31 -1.16 -20.33
N PHE A 345 -20.66 0.12 -20.19
CA PHE A 345 -21.51 0.87 -21.13
C PHE A 345 -20.76 1.80 -22.09
N SER A 346 -19.42 1.77 -22.12
CA SER A 346 -18.65 2.60 -23.04
C SER A 346 -18.72 2.05 -24.47
N ASN A 347 -19.80 2.37 -25.18
CA ASN A 347 -19.91 2.23 -26.65
C ASN A 347 -19.13 3.33 -27.40
N SER A 348 -18.28 4.11 -26.72
CA SER A 348 -17.43 5.14 -27.32
C SER A 348 -16.18 4.53 -27.96
N GLU A 349 -15.75 5.08 -29.09
CA GLU A 349 -14.50 4.73 -29.76
C GLU A 349 -13.25 4.95 -28.86
N THR A 350 -13.39 5.75 -27.81
CA THR A 350 -12.36 6.00 -26.79
C THR A 350 -12.65 5.20 -25.51
N LYS A 351 -11.65 4.45 -25.03
CA LYS A 351 -11.74 3.76 -23.73
C LYS A 351 -11.57 4.78 -22.61
N LEU A 352 -12.56 4.82 -21.72
CA LEU A 352 -12.54 5.63 -20.50
C LEU A 352 -12.51 4.69 -19.31
N TYR A 353 -11.67 5.00 -18.33
CA TYR A 353 -11.53 4.25 -17.09
C TYR A 353 -11.90 5.16 -15.91
N TYR A 354 -12.32 4.55 -14.78
CA TYR A 354 -12.56 5.28 -13.54
C TYR A 354 -11.61 4.82 -12.43
N MET A 355 -11.00 5.76 -11.72
CA MET A 355 -10.15 5.52 -10.54
C MET A 355 -10.71 6.28 -9.34
N PRO A 356 -11.64 5.67 -8.57
CA PRO A 356 -12.30 6.36 -7.46
C PRO A 356 -11.34 6.84 -6.35
N CYS A 357 -10.23 6.13 -6.17
CA CYS A 357 -9.19 6.50 -5.21
C CYS A 357 -8.55 7.87 -5.48
N MET A 358 -8.67 8.40 -6.70
CA MET A 358 -8.12 9.71 -7.09
C MET A 358 -9.07 10.88 -6.84
N ILE A 359 -10.32 10.63 -6.42
CA ILE A 359 -11.33 11.68 -6.28
C ILE A 359 -11.05 12.51 -5.02
N GLU A 360 -10.68 13.77 -5.22
CA GLU A 360 -10.47 14.73 -4.15
C GLU A 360 -11.81 15.24 -3.63
N THR A 361 -12.12 14.89 -2.38
CA THR A 361 -13.40 15.22 -1.71
C THR A 361 -13.43 16.67 -1.23
N SER A 362 -13.42 17.62 -2.16
CA SER A 362 -13.32 19.05 -1.82
C SER A 362 -14.66 19.78 -1.67
N SER A 363 -15.82 19.18 -2.00
CA SER A 363 -17.09 19.94 -1.93
C SER A 363 -18.42 19.15 -1.82
N SER A 364 -18.38 17.82 -1.65
CA SER A 364 -19.60 17.00 -1.80
C SER A 364 -20.48 16.91 -0.56
N LEU A 365 -19.95 16.97 0.67
CA LEU A 365 -20.77 16.79 1.89
C LEU A 365 -21.85 17.85 2.06
N THR A 366 -21.53 19.13 1.78
CA THR A 366 -22.50 20.23 1.87
C THR A 366 -23.58 20.12 0.79
N LYS A 367 -23.19 19.73 -0.44
CA LYS A 367 -24.10 19.51 -1.57
C LYS A 367 -25.02 18.29 -1.36
N ILE A 368 -24.51 17.21 -0.78
CA ILE A 368 -25.27 16.01 -0.41
C ILE A 368 -26.25 16.37 0.71
N LYS A 369 -25.81 17.13 1.72
CA LYS A 369 -26.68 17.65 2.79
C LYS A 369 -27.83 18.47 2.24
N GLU A 370 -27.54 19.40 1.33
CA GLU A 370 -28.57 20.22 0.70
C GLU A 370 -29.52 19.40 -0.18
N LYS A 371 -29.03 18.58 -1.12
CA LYS A 371 -29.88 17.85 -2.08
C LYS A 371 -30.69 16.72 -1.43
N CYS A 372 -30.08 15.93 -0.55
CA CYS A 372 -30.69 14.74 0.02
C CYS A 372 -31.45 14.99 1.33
N PHE A 373 -31.15 16.06 2.09
CA PHE A 373 -31.75 16.28 3.41
C PHE A 373 -32.72 17.47 3.46
N THR A 374 -32.82 18.32 2.42
CA THR A 374 -33.76 19.47 2.42
C THR A 374 -34.98 19.31 1.52
N SER A 375 -35.06 18.25 0.72
CA SER A 375 -36.22 17.98 -0.13
C SER A 375 -37.41 17.48 0.70
N GLN A 376 -38.24 18.43 1.15
CA GLN A 376 -39.54 18.21 1.78
C GLN A 376 -40.49 17.47 0.80
N GLY A 377 -40.38 16.15 0.68
CA GLY A 377 -41.31 15.39 -0.17
C GLY A 377 -40.95 13.93 -0.46
N HIS A 378 -39.72 13.50 -0.24
CA HIS A 378 -39.33 12.11 -0.46
C HIS A 378 -38.87 11.47 0.85
N CYS A 379 -39.69 10.57 1.40
CA CYS A 379 -39.25 9.68 2.48
C CYS A 379 -38.22 8.71 1.90
N THR A 380 -36.95 9.08 1.92
CA THR A 380 -35.88 8.11 1.68
C THR A 380 -35.79 7.19 2.88
N SER A 381 -35.79 5.87 2.64
CA SER A 381 -35.46 4.91 3.68
C SER A 381 -33.95 4.90 3.87
N TRP A 382 -33.50 5.11 5.10
CA TRP A 382 -32.09 5.18 5.44
C TRP A 382 -31.61 3.80 5.88
N LEU A 383 -30.51 3.33 5.27
CA LEU A 383 -29.75 2.19 5.76
C LEU A 383 -28.41 2.72 6.27
N VAL A 384 -28.19 2.62 7.58
CA VAL A 384 -26.91 2.96 8.20
C VAL A 384 -26.21 1.65 8.54
N LEU A 385 -25.02 1.46 7.96
CA LEU A 385 -24.15 0.33 8.28
C LEU A 385 -23.01 0.86 9.15
N GLU A 386 -22.97 0.42 10.40
CA GLU A 386 -21.90 0.77 11.33
C GLU A 386 -20.79 -0.28 11.25
N PHE A 387 -19.60 0.15 10.83
CA PHE A 387 -18.42 -0.69 10.75
C PHE A 387 -17.45 -0.31 11.87
N LYS A 388 -16.89 -1.33 12.54
CA LYS A 388 -15.78 -1.12 13.49
C LYS A 388 -14.51 -0.63 12.78
N PHE A 389 -14.32 -1.11 11.57
CA PHE A 389 -13.28 -0.68 10.64
C PHE A 389 -13.81 -0.81 9.22
N LEU A 390 -13.55 0.20 8.40
CA LEU A 390 -13.91 0.21 6.99
C LEU A 390 -12.62 0.28 6.17
N PRO A 391 -12.23 -0.79 5.47
CA PRO A 391 -11.06 -0.75 4.60
C PRO A 391 -11.24 0.31 3.51
N VAL A 392 -10.17 1.05 3.18
CA VAL A 392 -10.21 2.09 2.13
C VAL A 392 -10.72 1.51 0.80
N ALA A 393 -10.30 0.29 0.47
CA ALA A 393 -10.73 -0.42 -0.73
C ALA A 393 -12.24 -0.74 -0.75
N TYR A 394 -12.91 -0.84 0.40
CA TYR A 394 -14.33 -1.20 0.48
C TYR A 394 -15.23 -0.20 -0.25
N TYR A 395 -14.94 1.09 -0.13
CA TYR A 395 -15.66 2.12 -0.89
C TYR A 395 -15.48 1.92 -2.40
N ASN A 396 -14.26 1.62 -2.84
CA ASN A 396 -13.95 1.35 -4.24
C ASN A 396 -14.68 0.09 -4.74
N HIS A 397 -14.73 -0.98 -3.96
CA HIS A 397 -15.46 -2.22 -4.27
C HIS A 397 -16.96 -1.94 -4.50
N ILE A 398 -17.58 -1.13 -3.63
CA ILE A 398 -18.97 -0.73 -3.79
C ILE A 398 -19.17 0.06 -5.08
N LEU A 399 -18.35 1.11 -5.28
CA LEU A 399 -18.45 1.93 -6.49
C LEU A 399 -18.21 1.12 -7.76
N PHE A 400 -17.31 0.16 -7.73
CA PHE A 400 -17.02 -0.76 -8.81
C PHE A 400 -18.27 -1.51 -9.26
N ASP A 401 -19.01 -2.11 -8.31
CA ASP A 401 -20.25 -2.83 -8.59
C ASP A 401 -21.33 -1.91 -9.16
N TYR A 402 -21.42 -0.67 -8.67
CA TYR A 402 -22.38 0.31 -9.15
C TYR A 402 -22.03 0.85 -10.55
N ILE A 403 -20.79 1.25 -10.81
CA ILE A 403 -20.37 1.81 -12.12
C ILE A 403 -20.47 0.76 -13.24
N ARG A 404 -20.32 -0.54 -12.91
CA ARG A 404 -20.57 -1.61 -13.88
C ARG A 404 -22.05 -1.77 -14.26
N GLN A 405 -22.96 -1.38 -13.38
CA GLN A 405 -24.40 -1.60 -13.52
C GLN A 405 -25.19 -0.33 -13.90
N TYR A 406 -24.64 0.85 -13.63
CA TYR A 406 -25.31 2.14 -13.77
C TYR A 406 -24.41 3.12 -14.54
N LYS A 407 -25.01 3.94 -15.42
CA LYS A 407 -24.27 4.99 -16.13
C LYS A 407 -24.01 6.15 -15.17
N VAL A 408 -22.76 6.59 -15.05
CA VAL A 408 -22.44 7.81 -14.29
C VAL A 408 -23.14 8.99 -14.96
N CYS A 409 -23.97 9.69 -14.19
CA CYS A 409 -24.77 10.80 -14.64
C CYS A 409 -23.92 12.06 -14.60
N GLU A 410 -23.69 12.70 -15.74
CA GLU A 410 -23.11 14.04 -15.75
C GLU A 410 -24.20 15.01 -15.27
N GLU A 411 -24.00 15.63 -14.10
CA GLU A 411 -24.86 16.73 -13.66
C GLU A 411 -24.66 17.94 -14.59
N GLU A 412 -25.38 18.00 -15.70
CA GLU A 412 -25.58 19.25 -16.42
C GLU A 412 -26.55 20.14 -15.62
N PRO A 413 -26.19 21.40 -15.31
CA PRO A 413 -27.08 22.31 -14.61
C PRO A 413 -28.30 22.63 -15.49
N GLY A 414 -29.40 21.90 -15.30
CA GLY A 414 -30.69 22.17 -15.96
C GLY A 414 -31.49 20.95 -16.41
N ILE A 415 -30.93 19.73 -16.39
CA ILE A 415 -31.65 18.53 -16.82
C ILE A 415 -32.09 17.72 -15.58
N GLN A 416 -33.41 17.51 -15.46
CA GLN A 416 -33.94 16.63 -14.42
C GLN A 416 -33.38 15.20 -14.60
N PRO A 417 -32.78 14.58 -13.57
CA PRO A 417 -32.08 13.30 -13.68
C PRO A 417 -33.01 12.07 -13.75
N PHE A 418 -34.28 12.26 -14.10
CA PHE A 418 -35.29 11.19 -14.13
C PHE A 418 -35.77 10.92 -15.55
N THR A 419 -34.85 10.59 -16.45
CA THR A 419 -35.19 9.73 -17.60
C THR A 419 -34.96 8.27 -17.20
N LYS A 420 -35.77 7.35 -17.76
CA LYS A 420 -35.94 5.94 -17.39
C LYS A 420 -34.69 5.04 -17.41
N GLU A 421 -33.49 5.59 -17.57
CA GLU A 421 -32.24 4.84 -17.58
C GLU A 421 -31.57 4.89 -16.22
N LYS A 422 -31.01 3.75 -15.81
CA LYS A 422 -30.34 3.55 -14.52
C LYS A 422 -29.08 4.43 -14.45
N GLN A 423 -29.17 5.56 -13.74
CA GLN A 423 -28.10 6.55 -13.59
C GLN A 423 -27.56 6.60 -12.16
N LEU A 424 -26.24 6.79 -12.02
CA LEU A 424 -25.53 6.95 -10.74
C LEU A 424 -24.98 8.38 -10.63
N SER A 425 -25.17 9.06 -9.49
CA SER A 425 -24.48 10.33 -9.19
C SER A 425 -23.35 10.01 -8.19
N ILE A 426 -22.12 10.43 -8.50
CA ILE A 426 -20.92 10.22 -7.68
C ILE A 426 -20.65 11.47 -6.83
#